data_AF-A0A7C3W496-F1
#
_entry.id   AF-A0A7C3W496-F1
#
_cell.length_a   1.000
_cell.length_b   1.000
_cell.length_c   1.000
_cell.angle_alpha   90.00
_cell.angle_beta   90.00
_cell.angle_gamma   90.00
#
_symmetry.space_group_name_H-M   'P 1'
#
loop_
_entity.id
_entity.type
_entity.pdbx_description
1 polymer ?
#
loop_
_entity_poly.entity_id
_entity_poly.type
_entity_poly.pdbx_seq_one_letter_code
_entity_poly.pdbx_strand_id
1 'polypeptide(L)'
;MNTRGKAKVGLLGLMLDLYDTWPDLKPTMAEFARELADALSAFAEVEFPGVCNTREQVERAVAAFEAADKDLLLVVLLTYAPSHIALPA
;
A
#
# COMPACT_ATOMS: atom_id res chain seq x y z
N MET A 1 25.07 9.99 -13.42
CA MET A 1 24.11 9.49 -12.40
C MET A 1 23.22 10.66 -12.04
N ASN A 2 21.92 10.60 -12.36
CA ASN A 2 21.00 11.71 -12.12
C ASN A 2 20.94 12.04 -10.63
N THR A 3 21.16 13.31 -10.29
CA THR A 3 21.28 13.89 -8.95
C THR A 3 19.92 14.18 -8.29
N ARG A 4 18.89 13.36 -8.52
CA ARG A 4 17.66 13.36 -7.72
C ARG A 4 17.68 12.14 -6.81
N GLY A 5 17.35 12.31 -5.53
CA GLY A 5 17.22 11.19 -4.59
C GLY A 5 16.24 10.13 -5.08
N LYS A 6 16.19 8.98 -4.41
CA LYS A 6 15.21 7.93 -4.72
C LYS A 6 13.79 8.50 -4.63
N ALA A 7 12.90 8.08 -5.53
CA ALA A 7 11.50 8.49 -5.49
C ALA A 7 10.85 7.98 -4.20
N LYS A 8 10.06 8.82 -3.54
CA LYS A 8 9.27 8.46 -2.36
C LYS A 8 7.96 7.84 -2.81
N VAL A 9 7.74 6.57 -2.51
CA VAL A 9 6.56 5.81 -2.97
C VAL A 9 5.71 5.42 -1.75
N GLY A 10 4.42 5.70 -1.80
CA GLY A 10 3.44 5.09 -0.89
C GLY A 10 2.90 3.81 -1.52
N LEU A 11 2.99 2.67 -0.82
CA LEU A 11 2.42 1.40 -1.27
C LEU A 11 1.06 1.19 -0.58
N LEU A 12 -0.01 1.23 -1.37
CA LEU A 12 -1.37 0.96 -0.92
C LEU A 12 -1.75 -0.49 -1.22
N GLY A 13 -1.63 -1.35 -0.21
CA GLY A 13 -2.01 -2.76 -0.29
C GLY A 13 -3.50 -2.96 0.01
N LEU A 14 -4.27 -3.41 -0.98
CA LEU A 14 -5.72 -3.57 -0.88
C LEU A 14 -6.13 -5.05 -0.75
N MET A 15 -7.05 -5.32 0.18
CA MET A 15 -7.73 -6.60 0.33
C MET A 15 -9.24 -6.42 0.52
N LEU A 16 -10.03 -7.46 0.24
CA LEU A 16 -11.44 -7.54 0.62
C LEU A 16 -11.56 -7.89 2.11
N ASP A 17 -12.49 -7.24 2.82
CA ASP A 17 -12.75 -7.45 4.25
C ASP A 17 -13.10 -8.91 4.63
N LEU A 18 -13.85 -9.60 3.77
CA LEU A 18 -14.27 -11.00 3.93
C LEU A 18 -13.09 -11.93 4.20
N TYR A 19 -11.91 -11.59 3.67
CA TYR A 19 -10.71 -12.40 3.85
C TYR A 19 -10.17 -12.40 5.27
N ASP A 20 -10.64 -11.51 6.15
CA ASP A 20 -10.33 -11.53 7.58
C ASP A 20 -10.89 -12.79 8.28
N THR A 21 -11.80 -13.52 7.63
CA THR A 21 -12.25 -14.84 8.10
C THR A 21 -11.17 -15.92 7.98
N TRP A 22 -10.09 -15.68 7.22
CA TRP A 22 -8.88 -16.49 7.18
C TRP A 22 -7.73 -15.77 7.90
N PRO A 23 -7.46 -16.08 9.18
CA PRO A 23 -6.59 -15.27 10.04
C PRO A 23 -5.15 -15.14 9.52
N ASP A 24 -4.64 -16.14 8.81
CA ASP A 24 -3.27 -16.17 8.30
C ASP A 24 -3.10 -15.43 6.97
N LEU A 25 -4.20 -15.16 6.25
CA LEU A 25 -4.13 -14.60 4.91
C LEU A 25 -3.63 -13.14 4.93
N LYS A 26 -4.20 -12.28 5.78
CA LYS A 26 -3.76 -10.88 5.89
C LYS A 26 -2.30 -10.75 6.32
N PRO A 27 -1.79 -11.47 7.34
CA PRO A 27 -0.37 -11.52 7.66
C PRO A 27 0.50 -11.95 6.47
N THR A 28 0.12 -13.03 5.78
CA THR A 28 0.86 -13.53 4.60
C THR A 28 0.93 -12.48 3.48
N MET A 29 -0.17 -11.78 3.21
CA MET A 29 -0.21 -10.71 2.21
C MET A 29 0.58 -9.47 2.64
N ALA A 30 0.61 -9.17 3.94
CA ALA A 30 1.44 -8.10 4.47
C ALA A 30 2.94 -8.41 4.34
N GLU A 31 3.34 -9.67 4.54
CA GLU A 31 4.71 -10.13 4.30
C GLU A 31 5.10 -10.00 2.83
N PHE A 32 4.26 -10.49 1.92
CA PHE A 32 4.46 -10.32 0.48
C PHE A 32 4.62 -8.84 0.07
N ALA A 33 3.79 -7.95 0.63
CA ALA A 33 3.90 -6.51 0.37
C ALA A 33 5.22 -5.90 0.88
N ARG A 34 5.76 -6.39 2.00
CA ARG A 34 7.08 -5.98 2.50
C ARG A 34 8.20 -6.49 1.59
N GLU A 35 8.14 -7.74 1.15
CA GLU A 35 9.11 -8.28 0.19
C GLU A 35 9.10 -7.49 -1.12
N LEU A 36 7.92 -7.07 -1.59
CA LEU A 36 7.79 -6.19 -2.75
C LEU A 36 8.44 -4.81 -2.50
N ALA A 37 8.22 -4.20 -1.34
CA ALA A 37 8.85 -2.94 -0.96
C ALA A 37 10.38 -3.07 -0.90
N ASP A 38 10.89 -4.17 -0.34
CA ASP A 38 12.32 -4.47 -0.25
C ASP A 38 12.94 -4.67 -1.65
N ALA A 39 12.26 -5.38 -2.55
CA ALA A 39 12.71 -5.55 -3.93
C ALA A 39 12.78 -4.20 -4.70
N LEU A 40 11.87 -3.27 -4.39
CA LEU A 40 11.84 -1.93 -4.98
C LEU A 40 12.84 -0.95 -4.32
N SER A 41 13.40 -1.29 -3.16
CA SER A 41 14.30 -0.41 -2.40
C SER A 41 15.54 0.04 -3.16
N ALA A 42 15.97 -0.72 -4.17
CA ALA A 42 17.07 -0.34 -5.05
C ALA A 42 16.78 0.93 -5.87
N PHE A 43 15.50 1.21 -6.15
CA PHE A 43 15.03 2.27 -7.04
C PHE A 43 14.24 3.37 -6.33
N ALA A 44 13.57 3.04 -5.21
CA ALA A 44 12.64 3.92 -4.50
C ALA A 44 12.73 3.79 -2.98
N GLU A 45 12.28 4.81 -2.26
CA GLU A 45 11.98 4.77 -0.83
C GLU A 45 10.51 4.44 -0.66
N VAL A 46 10.20 3.18 -0.40
CA VAL A 46 8.83 2.67 -0.33
C VAL A 46 8.32 2.64 1.11
N GLU A 47 7.17 3.25 1.36
CA GLU A 47 6.47 3.18 2.64
C GLU A 47 5.20 2.33 2.50
N PHE A 48 5.10 1.31 3.34
CA PHE A 48 3.93 0.43 3.41
C PHE A 48 3.36 0.42 4.85
N PRO A 49 2.22 1.09 5.11
CA PRO A 49 1.65 1.19 6.44
C PRO A 49 0.89 -0.08 6.89
N GLY A 50 0.67 -1.02 5.97
CA GLY A 50 -0.11 -2.23 6.20
C GLY A 50 -1.24 -2.41 5.20
N VAL A 51 -1.93 -3.55 5.30
CA VAL A 51 -3.08 -3.88 4.44
C VAL A 51 -4.28 -3.00 4.79
N CYS A 52 -4.90 -2.44 3.76
CA CYS A 52 -6.18 -1.74 3.84
C CYS A 52 -7.30 -2.61 3.26
N ASN A 53 -8.34 -2.87 4.04
CA ASN A 53 -9.55 -3.57 3.59
C ASN A 53 -10.85 -2.82 3.89
N THR A 54 -10.74 -1.58 4.39
CA THR A 54 -11.86 -0.66 4.66
C THR A 54 -11.58 0.70 4.02
N ARG A 55 -12.65 1.47 3.76
CA ARG A 55 -12.55 2.83 3.21
C ARG A 55 -11.72 3.74 4.12
N GLU A 56 -11.96 3.68 5.43
CA GLU A 56 -11.31 4.56 6.39
C GLU A 56 -9.80 4.28 6.48
N GLN A 57 -9.38 3.02 6.27
CA GLN A 57 -7.96 2.69 6.18
C GLN A 57 -7.32 3.25 4.91
N VAL A 58 -8.02 3.15 3.77
CA VAL A 58 -7.54 3.73 2.50
C VAL A 58 -7.39 5.23 2.62
N GLU A 59 -8.41 5.93 3.12
CA GLU A 59 -8.38 7.39 3.32
C GLU A 59 -7.23 7.81 4.24
N ARG A 60 -7.02 7.12 5.37
CA ARG A 60 -5.89 7.41 6.27
C ARG A 60 -4.54 7.18 5.61
N ALA A 61 -4.38 6.09 4.84
CA ALA A 61 -3.12 5.78 4.16
C ALA A 61 -2.81 6.81 3.07
N VAL A 62 -3.79 7.16 2.25
CA VAL A 62 -3.63 8.17 1.19
C VAL A 62 -3.33 9.54 1.79
N ALA A 63 -4.08 9.98 2.80
CA ALA A 63 -3.83 11.25 3.47
C ALA A 63 -2.42 11.32 4.10
N ALA A 64 -1.93 10.19 4.66
CA ALA A 64 -0.57 10.11 5.18
C ALA A 64 0.49 10.21 4.07
N PHE A 65 0.25 9.58 2.90
CA PHE A 65 1.15 9.70 1.75
C PHE A 65 1.18 11.12 1.18
N GLU A 66 0.03 11.79 1.09
CA GLU A 66 -0.07 13.19 0.67
C GLU A 66 0.66 14.11 1.65
N ALA A 67 0.41 13.96 2.95
CA ALA A 67 1.09 14.75 3.99
C ALA A 67 2.60 14.50 4.06
N ALA A 68 3.08 13.35 3.59
CA ALA A 68 4.49 13.00 3.50
C ALA A 68 5.15 13.40 2.16
N ASP A 69 4.43 14.12 1.28
CA ASP A 69 4.87 14.52 -0.06
C ASP A 69 5.44 13.32 -0.85
N LYS A 70 4.73 12.19 -0.88
CA LYS A 70 5.12 11.05 -1.71
C LYS A 70 5.03 11.45 -3.20
N ASP A 71 6.02 11.03 -3.99
CA ASP A 71 6.08 11.30 -5.42
C ASP A 71 5.09 10.42 -6.21
N LEU A 72 4.81 9.22 -5.69
CA LEU A 72 4.04 8.17 -6.38
C LEU A 72 3.19 7.36 -5.39
N LEU A 73 2.01 6.94 -5.83
CA LEU A 73 1.17 5.95 -5.16
C LEU A 73 1.21 4.64 -5.95
N LEU A 74 1.73 3.58 -5.35
CA LEU A 74 1.71 2.22 -5.90
C LEU A 74 0.52 1.46 -5.30
N VAL A 75 -0.51 1.22 -6.11
CA VAL A 75 -1.68 0.43 -5.69
C VAL A 75 -1.45 -1.04 -6.00
N VAL A 76 -1.52 -1.90 -4.99
CA VAL A 76 -1.35 -3.35 -5.11
C VAL A 76 -2.61 -4.04 -4.62
N LEU A 77 -3.28 -4.75 -5.52
CA LEU A 77 -4.39 -5.65 -5.19
C LEU A 77 -3.79 -6.95 -4.63
N LEU A 78 -3.55 -7.00 -3.32
CA LEU A 78 -2.97 -8.17 -2.64
C LEU A 78 -3.93 -9.37 -2.71
N THR A 79 -5.22 -9.08 -2.72
CA THR A 79 -6.28 -10.00 -3.13
C THR A 79 -7.29 -9.24 -4.00
N TYR A 80 -8.41 -9.88 -4.35
CA TYR A 80 -9.58 -9.11 -4.74
C TYR A 80 -9.88 -8.04 -3.70
N ALA A 81 -10.11 -6.81 -4.15
CA ALA A 81 -10.55 -5.69 -3.34
C ALA A 81 -11.59 -4.89 -4.14
N PRO A 82 -12.76 -4.58 -3.57
CA PRO A 82 -13.81 -3.91 -4.31
C PRO A 82 -13.48 -2.42 -4.42
N SER A 83 -13.51 -1.85 -5.64
CA SER A 83 -13.02 -0.48 -5.89
C SER A 83 -13.71 0.61 -5.07
N HIS A 84 -14.91 0.37 -4.55
CA HIS A 84 -15.65 1.32 -3.74
C HIS A 84 -14.93 1.73 -2.44
N ILE A 85 -14.02 0.92 -1.89
CA ILE A 85 -13.23 1.32 -0.70
C ILE A 85 -12.11 2.31 -1.05
N ALA A 86 -11.78 2.47 -2.34
CA ALA A 86 -10.73 3.35 -2.85
C ALA A 86 -11.27 4.57 -3.63
N LEU A 87 -12.60 4.70 -3.77
CA LEU A 87 -13.20 5.88 -4.37
C LEU A 87 -13.08 7.08 -3.41
N PRO A 88 -12.77 8.28 -3.91
CA PRO A 88 -12.88 9.51 -3.12
C PRO A 88 -14.28 9.64 -2.51
N ALA A 89 -14.37 10.24 -1.32
CA ALA A 89 -15.64 10.64 -0.73
C ALA A 89 -16.29 11.79 -1.51
#